data_AF-A0A151TU88-F1
#
_entry.id   AF-A0A151TU88-F1
#
_cell.length_a   1.000
_cell.length_b   1.000
_cell.length_c   1.000
_cell.angle_alpha   90.00
_cell.angle_beta   90.00
_cell.angle_gamma   90.00
#
_symmetry.space_group_name_H-M   'P 1'
#
loop_
_entity.id
_entity.type
_entity.pdbx_description
1 polymer ?
#
loop_
_entity_poly.entity_id
_entity_poly.type
_entity_poly.pdbx_seq_one_letter_code
_entity_poly.pdbx_strand_id
1 'polypeptide(L)' 'MLGRNTVFSAVREMPIVGGSGAFRFARGYAEAKTHTLDLKTRDAVVEYNVYVFHY' A
#
# COMPACT_ATOMS: atom_id res chain seq x y z
N MET A 1 3.95 -6.22 -4.05
CA MET A 1 3.32 -6.12 -2.71
C MET A 1 2.19 -7.12 -2.65
N LEU A 2 2.09 -7.93 -1.59
CA LEU A 2 1.02 -8.94 -1.47
C LEU A 2 0.52 -8.92 -0.03
N GLY A 3 -0.72 -8.51 0.17
CA GLY A 3 -1.28 -8.27 1.50
C GLY A 3 -2.79 -8.06 1.46
N ARG A 4 -3.44 -8.22 2.61
CA ARG A 4 -4.90 -8.07 2.75
C ARG A 4 -5.26 -6.59 2.66
N ASN A 5 -6.02 -6.20 1.62
CA ASN A 5 -6.48 -4.83 1.42
C ASN A 5 -7.99 -4.70 1.72
N THR A 6 -8.34 -4.48 2.98
CA THR A 6 -9.72 -4.19 3.39
C THR A 6 -10.04 -2.72 3.15
N VAL A 7 -10.66 -2.39 2.00
CA VAL A 7 -10.92 -1.01 1.56
C VAL A 7 -11.69 -0.16 2.58
N PHE A 8 -12.49 -0.80 3.44
CA PHE A 8 -13.25 -0.16 4.52
C PHE A 8 -12.46 0.10 5.82
N SER A 9 -11.19 -0.32 5.90
CA SER A 9 -10.31 -0.02 7.04
C SER A 9 -9.65 1.34 6.85
N ALA A 10 -9.67 2.19 7.89
CA ALA A 10 -9.14 3.55 7.81
C ALA A 10 -7.63 3.60 7.50
N VAL A 11 -6.83 2.68 8.07
CA VAL A 11 -5.41 2.50 7.78
C VAL A 11 -5.12 1.01 7.60
N ARG A 12 -4.26 0.66 6.66
CA ARG A 12 -3.88 -0.71 6.31
C ARG A 12 -2.38 -0.82 6.11
N GLU A 13 -1.73 -1.68 6.86
CA GLU A 13 -0.35 -2.05 6.59
C GLU A 13 -0.30 -3.21 5.59
N MET A 14 0.53 -3.09 4.56
CA MET A 14 0.82 -4.14 3.60
C MET A 14 2.33 -4.40 3.55
N PRO A 15 2.78 -5.66 3.47
CA PRO A 15 4.21 -5.96 3.46
C PRO A 15 4.81 -5.80 2.05
N ILE A 16 6.02 -5.24 1.98
CA ILE A 16 6.85 -5.31 0.77
C ILE A 16 7.54 -6.67 0.75
N VAL A 17 7.04 -7.55 -0.12
CA VAL A 17 7.52 -8.93 -0.30
C VAL A 17 8.78 -9.03 -1.18
N GLY A 18 9.23 -7.93 -1.77
CA GLY A 18 10.41 -7.87 -2.62
C GLY A 18 10.38 -6.67 -3.58
N GLY A 19 11.49 -6.44 -4.27
CA GLY A 19 11.65 -5.36 -5.24
C GLY A 19 12.73 -5.66 -6.28
N SER A 20 12.78 -4.83 -7.33
CA SER A 20 13.70 -4.95 -8.45
C SER A 20 14.38 -3.60 -8.72
N GLY A 21 15.43 -3.60 -9.56
CA GLY A 21 16.19 -2.38 -9.88
C GLY A 21 16.83 -1.76 -8.63
N ALA A 22 16.61 -0.46 -8.42
CA ALA A 22 17.07 0.26 -7.22
C ALA A 22 16.50 -0.32 -5.92
N PHE A 23 15.35 -1.00 -5.98
CA PHE A 23 14.72 -1.64 -4.83
C PHE A 23 15.02 -3.14 -4.76
N ARG A 24 16.11 -3.60 -5.39
CA ARG A 24 16.51 -5.01 -5.31
C ARG A 24 16.76 -5.40 -3.85
N PHE A 25 16.21 -6.54 -3.46
CA PHE A 25 16.20 -7.04 -2.07
C PHE A 25 15.45 -6.13 -1.09
N ALA A 26 14.50 -5.33 -1.58
CA ALA A 26 13.71 -4.46 -0.73
C ALA A 26 12.89 -5.23 0.32
N ARG A 27 12.87 -4.68 1.53
CA ARG A 27 12.01 -5.09 2.65
C ARG A 27 11.40 -3.86 3.31
N GLY A 28 10.19 -3.99 3.84
CA GLY A 28 9.49 -2.88 4.49
C GLY A 28 7.99 -3.06 4.44
N TYR A 29 7.26 -1.96 4.61
CA TYR A 29 5.80 -1.94 4.65
C TYR A 29 5.28 -0.68 3.97
N ALA A 30 4.03 -0.72 3.53
CA ALA A 30 3.29 0.50 3.19
C ALA A 30 2.02 0.60 4.02
N GLU A 31 1.70 1.83 4.39
CA GLU A 31 0.46 2.21 5.01
C GLU A 31 -0.46 2.80 3.95
N ALA A 32 -1.63 2.20 3.76
CA ALA A 32 -2.66 2.69 2.85
C ALA A 32 -3.82 3.30 3.65
N LYS A 33 -4.23 4.50 3.25
CA LYS A 33 -5.37 5.23 3.82
C LYS A 33 -6.32 5.67 2.71
N THR A 34 -7.58 5.25 2.79
CA THR A 34 -8.61 5.73 1.85
C THR A 34 -9.11 7.09 2.31
N HIS A 35 -9.01 8.09 1.43
CA HIS A 35 -9.53 9.44 1.65
C HIS A 35 -10.95 9.60 1.14
N THR A 36 -11.20 9.13 -0.08
CA THR A 36 -12.52 9.16 -0.69
C THR A 36 -12.85 7.81 -1.30
N LEU A 37 -14.12 7.43 -1.19
CA LEU A 37 -14.69 6.25 -1.82
C LEU A 37 -16.09 6.63 -2.29
N ASP A 38 -16.27 6.80 -3.60
CA ASP A 38 -17.59 6.93 -4.20
C ASP A 38 -18.15 5.52 -4.39
N LEU A 39 -19.16 5.15 -3.60
CA LEU A 39 -19.77 3.82 -3.68
C LEU A 39 -20.69 3.63 -4.91
N LYS A 40 -21.12 4.72 -5.55
CA LYS A 40 -21.97 4.67 -6.75
C LYS A 40 -21.14 4.42 -8.01
N THR A 41 -20.02 5.12 -8.15
CA THR A 41 -19.09 4.90 -9.28
C THR A 41 -18.03 3.84 -8.98
N ARG A 42 -17.79 3.55 -7.69
CA ARG A 42 -16.71 2.70 -7.15
C ARG A 42 -15.32 3.29 -7.30
N ASP A 43 -15.21 4.61 -7.50
CA ASP A 43 -13.94 5.32 -7.51
C ASP A 43 -13.41 5.53 -6.10
N ALA A 44 -12.09 5.40 -5.93
CA ALA A 44 -11.45 5.60 -4.65
C ALA A 44 -10.12 6.35 -4.79
N VAL A 45 -9.87 7.29 -3.88
CA VAL A 45 -8.56 7.91 -3.69
C VAL A 45 -7.93 7.32 -2.45
N VAL A 46 -6.78 6.67 -2.62
CA VAL A 46 -6.03 6.00 -1.55
C VAL A 46 -4.62 6.57 -1.50
N GLU A 47 -4.26 7.14 -0.35
CA GLU A 47 -2.90 7.57 -0.06
C GLU A 47 -2.06 6.38 0.39
N TYR A 48 -0.81 6.34 -0.05
CA TYR A 48 0.18 5.33 0.34
C TYR A 48 1.43 5.99 0.89
N ASN A 49 1.75 5.70 2.15
CA ASN A 49 3.05 6.00 2.73
C ASN A 49 3.88 4.73 2.71
N VAL A 50 5.00 4.73 1.98
CA VAL A 50 5.80 3.53 1.71
C VAL A 50 7.17 3.66 2.38
N TYR A 51 7.48 2.74 3.28
CA TYR A 51 8.75 2.69 4.01
C TYR A 51 9.56 1.50 3.51
N VAL A 52 10.71 1.77 2.88
CA VAL A 52 11.51 0.75 2.20
C VAL A 52 12.96 0.79 2.65
N PHE A 53 13.48 -0.36 3.03
CA PHE A 53 14.91 -0.61 3.12
C PHE A 53 15.37 -1.38 1.89
N HIS A 54 16.42 -0.91 1.21
CA HIS A 54 17.07 -1.57 0.10
C HIS A 54 18.58 -1.26 0.12
N TYR A 55 19.34 -1.89 -0.80
CA TYR A 55 20.79 -1.70 -0.96
C TYR A 55 21.12 -0.70 -2.06
#